data_AF-A0A4P5RS61-F1
#
_entry.id   AF-A0A4P5RS61-F1
#
_cell.length_a   1.000
_cell.length_b   1.000
_cell.length_c   1.000
_cell.angle_alpha   90.00
_cell.angle_beta   90.00
_cell.angle_gamma   90.00
#
_symmetry.space_group_name_H-M   'P 1'
#
loop_
_entity.id
_entity.type
_entity.pdbx_description
1 polymer ?
#
loop_
_entity_poly.entity_id
_entity_poly.type
_entity_poly.pdbx_seq_one_letter_code
_entity_poly.pdbx_strand_id
1 'polypeptide(L)'
;MTHYEPTFASLSQHEVPNWFQDAKFGIFSHWTVGSVPAFAPVGKDPFTLAREEGEEKAFTHTPYAEWYWNSISIPGSPAAEHHAKVWGNCEYETFVNIFLEAAKGWDASRWEQILAASGAKYCVMVTKHHDGVLMWPSETPNPVHGEKWSSQRDLVQECADAARNAGLRFGVYYSGGIDWTFQGLGITSWGTLFGAIPQDDTYHAYAEAHWHELIRKYQPDVLWNDIGYPRFGEGAAQLMADFYNGNPEGVVNDRFDFIGVMQGTSHADYGTPEYSTESVGPKKMFEVTRGIGTSFGYTQEEGEHSYMPIAELITMFVNIVADGGNLLLNYGAMPGGEIPWAQQMRLLAMGQWLSINGDAIYGSRPHEVSKLSTSEGQVVRLTKGADGAIYAMVCGRSSTANLVIDGLPAGAVHLLGYKNQLKRDGNTVVLPVRPDDTPVYTLRIG
;
A
#
# COMPACT_ATOMS: atom_id res chain seq x y z
N MET A 1 -4.09 30.56 -6.27
CA MET A 1 -4.24 29.24 -5.63
C MET A 1 -5.69 29.13 -5.23
N THR A 2 -6.33 28.00 -5.50
CA THR A 2 -7.68 27.70 -5.00
C THR A 2 -7.58 27.58 -3.48
N HIS A 3 -8.48 28.23 -2.76
CA HIS A 3 -8.61 28.04 -1.31
C HIS A 3 -9.72 27.01 -1.08
N TYR A 4 -9.43 26.01 -0.24
CA TYR A 4 -10.39 24.96 0.11
C TYR A 4 -11.07 25.29 1.43
N GLU A 5 -12.40 25.32 1.41
CA GLU A 5 -13.26 25.38 2.60
C GLU A 5 -13.55 23.96 3.10
N PRO A 6 -13.83 23.76 4.41
CA PRO A 6 -14.07 22.45 5.01
C PRO A 6 -15.48 21.90 4.69
N THR A 7 -15.80 21.81 3.41
CA THR A 7 -17.10 21.33 2.91
C THR A 7 -16.88 20.38 1.73
N PHE A 8 -17.74 19.39 1.58
CA PHE A 8 -17.65 18.44 0.46
C PHE A 8 -17.61 19.13 -0.92
N ALA A 9 -18.43 20.17 -1.11
CA ALA A 9 -18.51 20.90 -2.37
C ALA A 9 -17.21 21.66 -2.72
N SER A 10 -16.48 22.17 -1.72
CA SER A 10 -15.19 22.81 -1.95
C SER A 10 -14.08 21.79 -2.15
N LEU A 11 -14.03 20.75 -1.31
CA LEU A 11 -12.98 19.73 -1.36
C LEU A 11 -13.03 18.91 -2.66
N SER A 12 -14.24 18.66 -3.19
CA SER A 12 -14.44 17.94 -4.45
C SER A 12 -13.91 18.67 -5.70
N GLN A 13 -13.46 19.92 -5.55
CA GLN A 13 -12.77 20.66 -6.63
C GLN A 13 -11.27 20.32 -6.69
N HIS A 14 -10.73 19.60 -5.70
CA HIS A 14 -9.37 19.11 -5.73
C HIS A 14 -9.25 17.99 -6.77
N GLU A 15 -8.30 18.15 -7.70
CA GLU A 15 -8.02 17.14 -8.72
C GLU A 15 -6.79 16.34 -8.30
N VAL A 16 -6.80 15.03 -8.56
CA VAL A 16 -5.64 14.18 -8.29
C VAL A 16 -4.42 14.71 -9.06
N PRO A 17 -3.33 15.09 -8.38
CA PRO A 17 -2.17 15.69 -9.02
C PRO A 17 -1.47 14.69 -9.95
N ASN A 18 -0.84 15.22 -10.99
CA ASN A 18 -0.20 14.40 -12.03
C ASN A 18 0.88 13.48 -11.44
N TRP A 19 1.64 13.94 -10.45
CA TRP A 19 2.72 13.13 -9.86
C TRP A 19 2.17 11.80 -9.31
N PHE A 20 0.99 11.80 -8.69
CA PHE A 20 0.40 10.58 -8.13
C PHE A 20 -0.11 9.66 -9.23
N GLN A 21 -0.75 10.23 -10.26
CA GLN A 21 -1.17 9.47 -11.44
C GLN A 21 0.01 8.90 -12.23
N ASP A 22 1.16 9.58 -12.24
CA ASP A 22 2.34 9.19 -13.00
C ASP A 22 3.25 8.23 -12.22
N ALA A 23 3.13 8.20 -10.90
CA ALA A 23 3.96 7.43 -9.98
C ALA A 23 3.85 5.91 -10.19
N LYS A 24 2.62 5.39 -10.32
CA LYS A 24 2.25 3.97 -10.49
C LYS A 24 2.63 3.02 -9.35
N PHE A 25 3.80 3.18 -8.73
CA PHE A 25 4.32 2.27 -7.74
C PHE A 25 4.76 3.01 -6.48
N GLY A 26 4.17 2.63 -5.36
CA GLY A 26 4.54 3.08 -4.01
C GLY A 26 4.87 1.91 -3.10
N ILE A 27 5.58 2.22 -2.02
CA ILE A 27 5.92 1.25 -0.96
C ILE A 27 5.23 1.63 0.34
N PHE A 28 4.59 0.65 0.96
CA PHE A 28 3.98 0.77 2.28
C PHE A 28 4.87 0.07 3.32
N SER A 29 4.98 0.66 4.51
CA SER A 29 5.69 0.04 5.62
C SER A 29 4.80 -0.14 6.85
N HIS A 30 4.42 -1.39 7.13
CA HIS A 30 3.87 -1.80 8.43
C HIS A 30 4.99 -2.29 9.33
N TRP A 31 5.57 -1.35 10.08
CA TRP A 31 6.50 -1.61 11.16
C TRP A 31 5.80 -1.31 12.49
N THR A 32 5.20 -2.33 13.09
CA THR A 32 4.30 -2.20 14.24
C THR A 32 4.74 -3.12 15.38
N VAL A 33 4.16 -2.93 16.58
CA VAL A 33 4.47 -3.76 17.76
C VAL A 33 4.13 -5.23 17.53
N GLY A 34 3.17 -5.55 16.65
CA GLY A 34 2.85 -6.92 16.23
C GLY A 34 4.05 -7.70 15.67
N SER A 35 5.11 -7.02 15.21
CA SER A 35 6.36 -7.64 14.77
C SER A 35 7.15 -8.34 15.89
N VAL A 36 6.88 -8.03 17.17
CA VAL A 36 7.56 -8.67 18.32
C VAL A 36 7.04 -10.09 18.59
N PRO A 37 5.74 -10.31 18.79
CA PRO A 37 5.21 -11.67 18.86
C PRO A 37 5.32 -12.38 17.50
N ALA A 38 5.38 -11.62 16.40
CA ALA A 38 5.67 -12.10 15.05
C ALA A 38 4.79 -13.28 14.62
N PHE A 39 3.50 -13.26 14.97
CA PHE A 39 2.62 -14.39 14.73
C PHE A 39 1.27 -13.95 14.18
N ALA A 40 0.88 -14.62 13.10
CA ALA A 40 -0.49 -14.72 12.61
C ALA A 40 -0.61 -16.03 11.82
N PRO A 41 -1.78 -16.67 11.79
CA PRO A 41 -2.01 -17.82 10.93
C PRO A 41 -1.76 -17.46 9.46
N VAL A 42 -1.02 -18.30 8.73
CA VAL A 42 -0.85 -18.11 7.28
C VAL A 42 -2.11 -18.60 6.57
N GLY A 43 -2.72 -17.74 5.75
CA GLY A 43 -4.00 -18.06 5.14
C GLY A 43 -4.44 -17.05 4.10
N LYS A 44 -5.72 -17.14 3.73
CA LYS A 44 -6.36 -16.18 2.82
C LYS A 44 -6.53 -14.84 3.53
N ASP A 45 -6.57 -13.75 2.77
CA ASP A 45 -6.84 -12.42 3.32
C ASP A 45 -8.20 -12.38 4.04
N PRO A 46 -8.42 -11.45 5.00
CA PRO A 46 -9.65 -11.36 5.77
C PRO A 46 -10.93 -11.26 4.92
N PHE A 47 -10.89 -10.60 3.77
CA PHE A 47 -12.07 -10.45 2.90
C PHE A 47 -12.43 -11.78 2.24
N THR A 48 -11.43 -12.50 1.76
CA THR A 48 -11.60 -13.84 1.22
C THR A 48 -12.07 -14.83 2.29
N LEU A 49 -11.47 -14.80 3.50
CA LEU A 49 -11.94 -15.61 4.63
C LEU A 49 -13.39 -15.31 4.98
N ALA A 50 -13.76 -14.03 5.05
CA ALA A 50 -15.13 -13.63 5.38
C ALA A 50 -16.14 -14.15 4.34
N ARG A 51 -15.78 -14.05 3.04
CA ARG A 51 -16.62 -14.53 1.93
C ARG A 51 -16.82 -16.04 1.94
N GLU A 52 -15.79 -16.80 2.31
CA GLU A 52 -15.77 -18.27 2.13
C GLU A 52 -16.06 -19.04 3.42
N GLU A 53 -15.67 -18.49 4.57
CA GLU A 53 -15.73 -19.16 5.88
C GLU A 53 -16.48 -18.33 6.94
N GLY A 54 -16.91 -17.11 6.61
CA GLY A 54 -17.68 -16.23 7.49
C GLY A 54 -16.83 -15.23 8.27
N GLU A 55 -17.44 -14.11 8.68
CA GLU A 55 -16.76 -12.99 9.34
C GLU A 55 -16.08 -13.41 10.65
N GLU A 56 -16.73 -14.23 11.47
CA GLU A 56 -16.13 -14.71 12.72
C GLU A 56 -14.77 -15.40 12.46
N LYS A 57 -14.68 -16.21 11.40
CA LYS A 57 -13.43 -16.88 11.01
C LYS A 57 -12.39 -15.86 10.55
N ALA A 58 -12.80 -14.87 9.75
CA ALA A 58 -11.90 -13.83 9.25
C ALA A 58 -11.20 -13.05 10.38
N PHE A 59 -11.91 -12.74 11.48
CA PHE A 59 -11.35 -11.99 12.60
C PHE A 59 -10.61 -12.90 13.61
N THR A 60 -11.14 -14.09 13.88
CA THR A 60 -10.48 -15.04 14.79
C THR A 60 -9.21 -15.64 14.20
N HIS A 61 -9.14 -15.80 12.87
CA HIS A 61 -8.02 -16.42 12.14
C HIS A 61 -7.40 -15.46 11.12
N THR A 62 -7.45 -14.16 11.39
CA THR A 62 -6.87 -13.16 10.49
C THR A 62 -5.38 -13.44 10.25
N PRO A 63 -4.89 -13.38 9.00
CA PRO A 63 -3.45 -13.46 8.72
C PRO A 63 -2.69 -12.18 9.08
N TYR A 64 -3.37 -11.14 9.55
CA TYR A 64 -2.77 -9.83 9.82
C TYR A 64 -2.06 -9.82 11.18
N ALA A 65 -0.73 -9.83 11.17
CA ALA A 65 0.10 -9.86 12.38
C ALA A 65 0.03 -8.54 13.18
N GLU A 66 -0.24 -7.44 12.51
CA GLU A 66 -0.49 -6.13 13.12
C GLU A 66 -1.82 -6.08 13.90
N TRP A 67 -2.68 -7.10 13.75
CA TRP A 67 -3.92 -7.28 14.52
C TRP A 67 -3.75 -8.05 15.83
N TYR A 68 -2.52 -8.45 16.16
CA TYR A 68 -2.23 -9.39 17.25
C TYR A 68 -2.88 -9.04 18.59
N TRP A 69 -2.88 -7.77 19.01
CA TRP A 69 -3.45 -7.37 20.31
C TRP A 69 -4.96 -7.66 20.38
N ASN A 70 -5.70 -7.36 19.31
CA ASN A 70 -7.10 -7.73 19.22
C ASN A 70 -7.25 -9.24 19.13
N SER A 71 -6.46 -9.93 18.32
CA SER A 71 -6.58 -11.38 18.12
C SER A 71 -6.34 -12.19 19.40
N ILE A 72 -5.39 -11.80 20.26
CA ILE A 72 -5.16 -12.50 21.55
C ILE A 72 -6.30 -12.30 22.56
N SER A 73 -7.10 -11.25 22.38
CA SER A 73 -8.28 -11.02 23.24
C SER A 73 -9.44 -11.96 22.92
N ILE A 74 -9.41 -12.63 21.77
CA ILE A 74 -10.48 -13.51 21.29
C ILE A 74 -10.21 -14.95 21.76
N PRO A 75 -11.02 -15.52 22.68
CA PRO A 75 -10.79 -16.86 23.20
C PRO A 75 -10.78 -17.92 22.11
N GLY A 76 -9.76 -18.80 22.12
CA GLY A 76 -9.63 -19.89 21.14
C GLY A 76 -9.13 -19.46 19.76
N SER A 77 -8.75 -18.19 19.57
CA SER A 77 -8.05 -17.78 18.35
C SER A 77 -6.65 -18.44 18.29
N PRO A 78 -6.11 -18.70 17.08
CA PRO A 78 -4.73 -19.18 16.95
C PRO A 78 -3.71 -18.25 17.62
N ALA A 79 -3.96 -16.94 17.61
CA ALA A 79 -3.12 -15.95 18.27
C ALA A 79 -3.16 -16.11 19.81
N ALA A 80 -4.35 -16.30 20.40
CA ALA A 80 -4.50 -16.52 21.84
C ALA A 80 -3.83 -17.84 22.28
N GLU A 81 -3.97 -18.91 21.49
CA GLU A 81 -3.31 -20.19 21.76
C GLU A 81 -1.79 -20.08 21.66
N HIS A 82 -1.28 -19.43 20.60
CA HIS A 82 0.14 -19.14 20.46
C HIS A 82 0.65 -18.31 21.64
N HIS A 83 -0.08 -17.26 22.00
CA HIS A 83 0.28 -16.37 23.11
C HIS A 83 0.40 -17.14 24.42
N ALA A 84 -0.62 -17.92 24.79
CA ALA A 84 -0.58 -18.73 26.01
C ALA A 84 0.59 -19.73 26.03
N LYS A 85 0.92 -20.30 24.86
CA LYS A 85 2.01 -21.29 24.73
C LYS A 85 3.40 -20.67 24.80
N VAL A 86 3.63 -19.55 24.12
CA VAL A 86 4.97 -18.94 23.94
C VAL A 86 5.25 -17.87 25.00
N TRP A 87 4.23 -17.08 25.32
CA TRP A 87 4.33 -15.88 26.15
C TRP A 87 3.62 -16.02 27.51
N GLY A 88 2.75 -17.03 27.68
CA GLY A 88 2.01 -17.25 28.91
C GLY A 88 0.99 -16.14 29.14
N ASN A 89 1.08 -15.46 30.29
CA ASN A 89 0.21 -14.33 30.65
C ASN A 89 0.90 -12.98 30.39
N CYS A 90 1.67 -12.88 29.30
CA CYS A 90 2.42 -11.68 28.97
C CYS A 90 1.45 -10.56 28.54
N GLU A 91 1.47 -9.43 29.24
CA GLU A 91 0.67 -8.27 28.82
C GLU A 91 1.25 -7.64 27.55
N TYR A 92 0.37 -7.13 26.67
CA TYR A 92 0.77 -6.52 25.39
C TYR A 92 1.74 -5.33 25.57
N GLU A 93 1.67 -4.59 26.68
CA GLU A 93 2.63 -3.53 27.05
C GLU A 93 4.08 -4.04 27.04
N THR A 94 4.31 -5.32 27.33
CA THR A 94 5.65 -5.93 27.25
C THR A 94 6.18 -5.89 25.82
N PHE A 95 5.33 -6.17 24.83
CA PHE A 95 5.74 -6.11 23.42
C PHE A 95 6.02 -4.68 22.96
N VAL A 96 5.24 -3.69 23.44
CA VAL A 96 5.50 -2.27 23.16
C VAL A 96 6.90 -1.89 23.64
N ASN A 97 7.26 -2.27 24.87
CA ASN A 97 8.60 -2.01 25.43
C ASN A 97 9.71 -2.69 24.63
N ILE A 98 9.55 -3.96 24.24
CA ILE A 98 10.52 -4.68 23.43
C ILE A 98 10.69 -4.02 22.06
N PHE A 99 9.58 -3.64 21.42
CA PHE A 99 9.58 -3.00 20.11
C PHE A 99 10.30 -1.65 20.15
N LEU A 100 9.92 -0.77 21.08
CA LEU A 100 10.52 0.57 21.20
C LEU A 100 12.00 0.51 21.59
N GLU A 101 12.41 -0.50 22.38
CA GLU A 101 13.83 -0.73 22.66
C GLU A 101 14.59 -1.18 21.41
N ALA A 102 14.04 -2.15 20.64
CA ALA A 102 14.67 -2.62 19.40
C ALA A 102 14.78 -1.51 18.35
N ALA A 103 13.76 -0.66 18.21
CA ALA A 103 13.72 0.44 17.26
C ALA A 103 14.83 1.49 17.50
N LYS A 104 15.42 1.57 18.70
CA LYS A 104 16.61 2.42 18.95
C LYS A 104 17.81 2.01 18.11
N GLY A 105 17.90 0.74 17.73
CA GLY A 105 18.97 0.19 16.88
C GLY A 105 18.69 0.29 15.38
N TRP A 106 17.52 0.76 14.96
CA TRP A 106 17.13 0.82 13.55
C TRP A 106 18.07 1.73 12.73
N ASP A 107 18.43 1.26 11.54
CA ASP A 107 19.28 1.96 10.58
C ASP A 107 18.47 2.34 9.33
N ALA A 108 17.99 3.58 9.31
CA ALA A 108 17.17 4.11 8.22
C ALA A 108 17.88 4.08 6.85
N SER A 109 19.23 4.09 6.82
CA SER A 109 19.99 4.02 5.56
C SER A 109 19.77 2.70 4.80
N ARG A 110 19.41 1.63 5.51
CA ARG A 110 19.05 0.35 4.88
C ARG A 110 17.72 0.43 4.15
N TRP A 111 16.76 1.16 4.70
CA TRP A 111 15.49 1.43 4.02
C TRP A 111 15.72 2.34 2.83
N GLU A 112 16.51 3.41 2.97
CA GLU A 112 16.88 4.29 1.86
C GLU A 112 17.43 3.50 0.65
N GLN A 113 18.36 2.57 0.89
CA GLN A 113 18.94 1.73 -0.16
C GLN A 113 17.89 0.87 -0.89
N ILE A 114 16.96 0.26 -0.14
CA ILE A 114 15.89 -0.56 -0.72
C ILE A 114 14.90 0.31 -1.49
N LEU A 115 14.50 1.45 -0.92
CA LEU A 115 13.59 2.40 -1.55
C LEU A 115 14.17 2.89 -2.88
N ALA A 116 15.43 3.34 -2.89
CA ALA A 116 16.12 3.81 -4.10
C ALA A 116 16.23 2.71 -5.17
N ALA A 117 16.46 1.46 -4.76
CA ALA A 117 16.61 0.33 -5.68
C ALA A 117 15.29 -0.27 -6.15
N SER A 118 14.16 0.04 -5.51
CA SER A 118 12.86 -0.61 -5.77
C SER A 118 12.15 -0.11 -7.03
N GLY A 119 12.49 1.09 -7.50
CA GLY A 119 11.76 1.80 -8.55
C GLY A 119 10.52 2.58 -8.06
N ALA A 120 10.09 2.42 -6.80
CA ALA A 120 8.96 3.16 -6.25
C ALA A 120 9.14 4.69 -6.35
N LYS A 121 8.03 5.41 -6.42
CA LYS A 121 7.99 6.88 -6.54
C LYS A 121 7.48 7.58 -5.28
N TYR A 122 6.89 6.82 -4.38
CA TYR A 122 6.46 7.31 -3.08
C TYR A 122 6.54 6.20 -2.03
N CYS A 123 6.70 6.59 -0.77
CA CYS A 123 6.68 5.69 0.37
C CYS A 123 5.65 6.19 1.39
N VAL A 124 4.84 5.30 1.95
CA VAL A 124 3.90 5.57 3.04
C VAL A 124 4.33 4.79 4.27
N MET A 125 4.58 5.47 5.39
CA MET A 125 4.94 4.82 6.65
C MET A 125 3.74 4.76 7.60
N VAL A 126 3.50 3.61 8.25
CA VAL A 126 2.59 3.52 9.39
C VAL A 126 3.15 4.31 10.56
N THR A 127 2.51 5.43 10.87
CA THR A 127 2.91 6.30 12.00
C THR A 127 2.22 5.91 13.30
N LYS A 128 0.95 5.48 13.20
CA LYS A 128 0.15 4.89 14.27
C LYS A 128 -0.77 3.82 13.68
N HIS A 129 -0.73 2.61 14.21
CA HIS A 129 -1.69 1.54 13.86
C HIS A 129 -2.82 1.47 14.90
N HIS A 130 -3.69 0.46 14.80
CA HIS A 130 -4.83 0.24 15.71
C HIS A 130 -4.42 0.06 17.17
N ASP A 131 -3.19 -0.37 17.45
CA ASP A 131 -2.66 -0.49 18.81
C ASP A 131 -2.41 0.86 19.49
N GLY A 132 -2.47 1.97 18.75
CA GLY A 132 -2.31 3.32 19.27
C GLY A 132 -0.86 3.75 19.50
N VAL A 133 0.14 2.91 19.20
CA VAL A 133 1.56 3.22 19.44
C VAL A 133 2.05 4.23 18.41
N LEU A 134 2.64 5.33 18.88
CA LEU A 134 3.12 6.42 18.03
C LEU A 134 4.58 6.20 17.66
N MET A 135 4.89 6.20 16.36
CA MET A 135 6.26 6.05 15.84
C MET A 135 7.09 7.35 15.89
N TRP A 136 6.54 8.41 16.48
CA TRP A 136 7.21 9.69 16.69
C TRP A 136 7.01 10.19 18.12
N PRO A 137 7.88 11.10 18.62
CA PRO A 137 7.70 11.76 19.90
C PRO A 137 6.61 12.84 19.75
N SER A 138 5.36 12.43 19.95
CA SER A 138 4.17 13.28 19.80
C SER A 138 4.07 14.31 20.92
N GLU A 139 3.60 15.51 20.58
CA GLU A 139 3.21 16.53 21.56
C GLU A 139 1.88 16.18 22.25
N THR A 140 1.14 15.21 21.69
CA THR A 140 -0.14 14.71 22.19
C THR A 140 0.03 13.24 22.58
N PRO A 141 0.39 12.91 23.83
CA PRO A 141 0.60 11.53 24.24
C PRO A 141 -0.71 10.75 24.31
N ASN A 142 -0.63 9.42 24.22
CA ASN A 142 -1.77 8.54 24.46
C ASN A 142 -2.36 8.82 25.86
N PRO A 143 -3.68 9.03 26.02
CA PRO A 143 -4.25 9.45 27.31
C PRO A 143 -4.24 8.36 28.38
N VAL A 144 -4.12 7.08 27.99
CA VAL A 144 -4.08 5.94 28.92
C VAL A 144 -2.65 5.57 29.29
N HIS A 145 -1.77 5.49 28.29
CA HIS A 145 -0.42 4.96 28.45
C HIS A 145 0.68 6.03 28.50
N GLY A 146 0.36 7.28 28.14
CA GLY A 146 1.30 8.39 28.14
C GLY A 146 2.47 8.16 27.19
N GLU A 147 3.66 8.61 27.60
CA GLU A 147 4.91 8.51 26.82
C GLU A 147 5.37 7.08 26.56
N LYS A 148 4.89 6.07 27.32
CA LYS A 148 5.25 4.66 27.11
C LYS A 148 4.73 4.10 25.78
N TRP A 149 3.73 4.75 25.20
CA TRP A 149 3.08 4.34 23.96
C TRP A 149 3.55 5.17 22.76
N SER A 150 4.75 5.76 22.87
CA SER A 150 5.32 6.63 21.86
C SER A 150 6.84 6.44 21.81
N SER A 151 7.37 6.37 20.59
CA SER A 151 8.81 6.36 20.37
C SER A 151 9.40 7.72 20.73
N GLN A 152 10.43 7.70 21.58
CA GLN A 152 11.21 8.90 21.91
C GLN A 152 12.19 9.28 20.79
N ARG A 153 12.49 8.35 19.89
CA ARG A 153 13.21 8.58 18.63
C ARG A 153 12.19 8.92 17.55
N ASP A 154 12.46 9.92 16.72
CA ASP A 154 11.56 10.31 15.64
C ASP A 154 11.73 9.40 14.42
N LEU A 155 11.13 8.21 14.49
CA LEU A 155 11.25 7.20 13.42
C LEU A 155 10.56 7.67 12.14
N VAL A 156 9.53 8.51 12.26
CA VAL A 156 8.79 9.08 11.12
C VAL A 156 9.67 10.08 10.37
N GLN A 157 10.38 10.98 11.07
CA GLN A 157 11.32 11.90 10.42
C GLN A 157 12.42 11.15 9.68
N GLU A 158 13.02 10.15 10.34
CA GLU A 158 14.13 9.38 9.74
C GLU A 158 13.68 8.57 8.52
N CYS A 159 12.46 8.04 8.53
CA CYS A 159 11.86 7.41 7.35
C CYS A 159 11.57 8.41 6.23
N ALA A 160 11.04 9.59 6.58
CA ALA A 160 10.76 10.66 5.63
C ALA A 160 12.04 11.14 4.93
N ASP A 161 13.13 11.31 5.69
CA ASP A 161 14.44 11.69 5.17
C ASP A 161 15.00 10.60 4.26
N ALA A 162 14.94 9.33 4.67
CA ALA A 162 15.36 8.19 3.84
C ALA A 162 14.58 8.12 2.51
N ALA A 163 13.25 8.28 2.54
CA ALA A 163 12.43 8.29 1.33
C ALA A 163 12.80 9.46 0.40
N ARG A 164 12.97 10.67 0.95
CA ARG A 164 13.33 11.86 0.18
C ARG A 164 14.74 11.79 -0.40
N ASN A 165 15.70 11.28 0.36
CA ASN A 165 17.07 11.03 -0.12
C ASN A 165 17.09 10.03 -1.27
N ALA A 166 16.22 9.00 -1.22
CA ALA A 166 16.00 8.07 -2.31
C ALA A 166 15.24 8.66 -3.52
N GLY A 167 14.81 9.93 -3.44
CA GLY A 167 14.09 10.63 -4.50
C GLY A 167 12.59 10.30 -4.57
N LEU A 168 12.01 9.76 -3.50
CA LEU A 168 10.60 9.44 -3.39
C LEU A 168 9.82 10.58 -2.72
N ARG A 169 8.54 10.70 -3.08
CA ARG A 169 7.53 11.42 -2.29
C ARG A 169 7.28 10.66 -0.97
N PHE A 170 6.86 11.35 0.07
CA PHE A 170 6.65 10.73 1.39
C PHE A 170 5.21 10.90 1.86
N GLY A 171 4.61 9.84 2.36
CA GLY A 171 3.26 9.80 2.91
C GLY A 171 3.26 9.22 4.31
N VAL A 172 2.17 9.47 5.02
CA VAL A 172 1.95 8.91 6.35
C VAL A 172 0.64 8.16 6.37
N TYR A 173 0.68 6.97 6.97
CA TYR A 173 -0.51 6.24 7.39
C TYR A 173 -0.80 6.54 8.84
N TYR A 174 -2.09 6.67 9.15
CA TYR A 174 -2.57 6.80 10.51
C TYR A 174 -3.92 6.09 10.66
N SER A 175 -4.04 5.26 11.69
CA SER A 175 -5.33 4.67 12.04
C SER A 175 -6.22 5.71 12.71
N GLY A 176 -7.00 6.43 11.89
CA GLY A 176 -7.97 7.41 12.36
C GLY A 176 -9.20 6.76 12.96
N GLY A 177 -9.69 5.67 12.35
CA GLY A 177 -10.93 5.05 12.78
C GLY A 177 -10.81 4.19 14.03
N ILE A 178 -9.61 3.67 14.34
CA ILE A 178 -9.42 2.67 15.41
C ILE A 178 -8.20 3.03 16.25
N ASP A 179 -8.39 3.06 17.57
CA ASP A 179 -7.31 3.08 18.55
C ASP A 179 -7.70 2.25 19.77
N TRP A 180 -7.27 0.99 19.88
CA TRP A 180 -7.76 0.05 20.89
C TRP A 180 -7.59 0.53 22.34
N THR A 181 -6.78 1.56 22.58
CA THR A 181 -6.65 2.21 23.89
C THR A 181 -7.88 3.04 24.28
N PHE A 182 -8.76 3.40 23.33
CA PHE A 182 -9.99 4.17 23.57
C PHE A 182 -11.24 3.27 23.62
N GLN A 183 -11.49 2.47 22.57
CA GLN A 183 -12.71 1.66 22.47
C GLN A 183 -12.56 0.22 22.99
N GLY A 184 -11.34 -0.22 23.29
CA GLY A 184 -11.05 -1.58 23.74
C GLY A 184 -10.86 -2.61 22.61
N LEU A 185 -10.70 -3.86 23.02
CA LEU A 185 -10.45 -5.03 22.17
C LEU A 185 -11.74 -5.85 21.96
N GLY A 186 -11.62 -7.01 21.29
CA GLY A 186 -12.73 -7.93 21.08
C GLY A 186 -13.52 -7.65 19.80
N ILE A 187 -12.87 -7.04 18.82
CA ILE A 187 -13.43 -6.83 17.48
C ILE A 187 -13.44 -8.19 16.75
N THR A 188 -14.63 -8.70 16.45
CA THR A 188 -14.86 -10.07 15.94
C THR A 188 -15.64 -10.12 14.61
N SER A 189 -16.04 -8.96 14.08
CA SER A 189 -16.76 -8.83 12.81
C SER A 189 -16.61 -7.42 12.23
N TRP A 190 -16.93 -7.24 10.95
CA TRP A 190 -16.92 -5.91 10.32
C TRP A 190 -17.88 -4.94 11.02
N GLY A 191 -19.05 -5.44 11.44
CA GLY A 191 -20.02 -4.66 12.21
C GLY A 191 -19.45 -4.17 13.55
N THR A 192 -18.72 -5.02 14.27
CA THR A 192 -18.04 -4.59 15.50
C THR A 192 -16.87 -3.65 15.24
N LEU A 193 -16.15 -3.81 14.11
CA LEU A 193 -15.05 -2.94 13.74
C LEU A 193 -15.55 -1.51 13.47
N PHE A 194 -16.51 -1.36 12.55
CA PHE A 194 -17.05 -0.04 12.21
C PHE A 194 -17.87 0.56 13.35
N GLY A 195 -18.55 -0.27 14.15
CA GLY A 195 -19.25 0.17 15.35
C GLY A 195 -18.32 0.65 16.48
N ALA A 196 -17.05 0.28 16.43
CA ALA A 196 -16.05 0.64 17.43
C ALA A 196 -15.28 1.93 17.08
N ILE A 197 -15.57 2.58 15.94
CA ILE A 197 -14.96 3.87 15.59
C ILE A 197 -15.37 4.91 16.64
N PRO A 198 -14.44 5.49 17.43
CA PRO A 198 -14.82 6.43 18.47
C PRO A 198 -15.40 7.71 17.86
N GLN A 199 -16.56 8.13 18.37
CA GLN A 199 -17.32 9.28 17.85
C GLN A 199 -17.28 10.51 18.77
N ASP A 200 -16.62 10.40 19.93
CA ASP A 200 -16.59 11.48 20.90
C ASP A 200 -15.56 12.57 20.55
N ASP A 201 -15.80 13.76 21.10
CA ASP A 201 -14.97 14.94 20.85
C ASP A 201 -13.54 14.80 21.37
N THR A 202 -13.30 13.94 22.36
CA THR A 202 -11.96 13.71 22.93
C THR A 202 -11.09 12.99 21.92
N TYR A 203 -11.59 11.89 21.35
CA TYR A 203 -10.84 11.15 20.34
C TYR A 203 -10.73 11.93 19.02
N HIS A 204 -11.76 12.68 18.62
CA HIS A 204 -11.66 13.58 17.46
C HIS A 204 -10.54 14.62 17.65
N ALA A 205 -10.50 15.31 18.80
CA ALA A 205 -9.45 16.28 19.09
C ALA A 205 -8.04 15.64 19.14
N TYR A 206 -7.94 14.41 19.67
CA TYR A 206 -6.69 13.64 19.68
C TYR A 206 -6.20 13.28 18.27
N ALA A 207 -7.09 12.77 17.42
CA ALA A 207 -6.76 12.44 16.03
C ALA A 207 -6.42 13.69 15.20
N GLU A 208 -7.18 14.79 15.37
CA GLU A 208 -6.89 16.08 14.73
C GLU A 208 -5.51 16.62 15.13
N ALA A 209 -5.18 16.59 16.42
CA ALA A 209 -3.88 17.06 16.91
C ALA A 209 -2.72 16.25 16.29
N HIS A 210 -2.86 14.93 16.22
CA HIS A 210 -1.88 14.07 15.55
C HIS A 210 -1.72 14.37 14.07
N TRP A 211 -2.81 14.42 13.32
CA TRP A 211 -2.73 14.71 11.88
C TRP A 211 -2.08 16.07 11.60
N HIS A 212 -2.45 17.11 12.34
CA HIS A 212 -1.84 18.43 12.19
C HIS A 212 -0.35 18.43 12.60
N GLU A 213 0.03 17.65 13.62
CA GLU A 213 1.43 17.45 13.97
C GLU A 213 2.20 16.74 12.86
N LEU A 214 1.66 15.64 12.32
CA LEU A 214 2.25 14.88 11.22
C LEU A 214 2.43 15.77 9.97
N ILE A 215 1.42 16.55 9.61
CA ILE A 215 1.47 17.49 8.49
C ILE A 215 2.57 18.53 8.71
N ARG A 216 2.58 19.16 9.89
CA ARG A 216 3.52 20.24 10.23
C ARG A 216 4.97 19.75 10.26
N LYS A 217 5.24 18.61 10.90
CA LYS A 217 6.60 18.08 11.09
C LYS A 217 7.13 17.43 9.82
N TYR A 218 6.31 16.58 9.19
CA TYR A 218 6.79 15.69 8.15
C TYR A 218 6.39 16.10 6.75
N GLN A 219 5.51 17.08 6.56
CA GLN A 219 5.09 17.60 5.24
C GLN A 219 4.79 16.47 4.23
N PRO A 220 3.85 15.56 4.54
CA PRO A 220 3.55 14.44 3.67
C PRO A 220 2.86 14.90 2.38
N ASP A 221 3.09 14.14 1.32
CA ASP A 221 2.40 14.20 0.03
C ASP A 221 1.15 13.30 0.01
N VAL A 222 1.04 12.33 0.94
CA VAL A 222 -0.11 11.42 1.07
C VAL A 222 -0.57 11.35 2.52
N LEU A 223 -1.85 11.63 2.77
CA LEU A 223 -2.52 11.27 4.03
C LEU A 223 -3.34 9.99 3.81
N TRP A 224 -2.82 8.88 4.33
CA TRP A 224 -3.43 7.56 4.18
C TRP A 224 -4.16 7.16 5.47
N ASN A 225 -5.46 7.46 5.57
CA ASN A 225 -6.25 7.11 6.76
C ASN A 225 -6.76 5.66 6.68
N ASP A 226 -7.26 5.13 7.79
CA ASP A 226 -7.85 3.79 7.80
C ASP A 226 -9.06 3.64 8.73
N ILE A 227 -9.97 2.74 8.33
CA ILE A 227 -11.19 2.34 9.04
C ILE A 227 -12.13 3.51 9.41
N GLY A 228 -12.14 4.59 8.62
CA GLY A 228 -13.01 5.75 8.87
C GLY A 228 -12.39 6.79 9.79
N TYR A 229 -13.18 7.78 10.17
CA TYR A 229 -12.73 8.91 10.98
C TYR A 229 -13.82 9.33 11.99
N PRO A 230 -13.45 9.91 13.16
CA PRO A 230 -14.42 10.37 14.14
C PRO A 230 -15.38 11.41 13.57
N ARG A 231 -16.60 11.46 14.12
CA ARG A 231 -17.74 12.29 13.70
C ARG A 231 -18.39 11.90 12.37
N PHE A 232 -17.83 10.94 11.62
CA PHE A 232 -18.26 10.51 10.27
C PHE A 232 -18.46 11.69 9.29
N GLY A 233 -18.76 11.43 8.02
CA GLY A 233 -19.08 12.48 7.05
C GLY A 233 -18.03 13.59 6.98
N GLU A 234 -18.41 14.81 7.36
CA GLU A 234 -17.55 15.99 7.36
C GLU A 234 -16.53 16.05 8.52
N GLY A 235 -16.42 15.01 9.36
CA GLY A 235 -15.51 14.96 10.50
C GLY A 235 -14.03 15.21 10.16
N ALA A 236 -13.60 14.84 8.95
CA ALA A 236 -12.26 15.07 8.42
C ALA A 236 -12.16 16.30 7.49
N ALA A 237 -13.25 17.04 7.25
CA ALA A 237 -13.29 18.08 6.23
C ALA A 237 -12.36 19.25 6.55
N GLN A 238 -12.25 19.62 7.83
CA GLN A 238 -11.31 20.66 8.28
C GLN A 238 -9.86 20.25 8.03
N LEU A 239 -9.48 19.05 8.49
CA LEU A 239 -8.17 18.47 8.23
C LEU A 239 -7.81 18.45 6.74
N MET A 240 -8.72 18.00 5.87
CA MET A 240 -8.47 17.96 4.42
C MET A 240 -8.30 19.37 3.83
N ALA A 241 -9.13 20.33 4.25
CA ALA A 241 -9.00 21.71 3.81
C ALA A 241 -7.65 22.31 4.20
N ASP A 242 -7.23 22.13 5.46
CA ASP A 242 -5.94 22.61 5.95
C ASP A 242 -4.77 21.94 5.23
N PHE A 243 -4.88 20.63 4.97
CA PHE A 243 -3.89 19.87 4.20
C PHE A 243 -3.73 20.41 2.77
N TYR A 244 -4.82 20.57 2.00
CA TYR A 244 -4.72 21.06 0.62
C TYR A 244 -4.32 22.53 0.53
N ASN A 245 -4.73 23.35 1.48
CA ASN A 245 -4.32 24.75 1.54
C ASN A 245 -2.81 24.90 1.84
N GLY A 246 -2.21 23.95 2.58
CA GLY A 246 -0.77 23.88 2.84
C GLY A 246 0.04 23.14 1.77
N ASN A 247 -0.55 22.11 1.16
CA ASN A 247 0.04 21.27 0.12
C ASN A 247 -1.01 20.94 -0.97
N PRO A 248 -1.16 21.79 -2.00
CA PRO A 248 -2.12 21.58 -3.08
C PRO A 248 -1.77 20.41 -4.01
N GLU A 249 -0.59 19.80 -3.84
CA GLU A 249 -0.18 18.58 -4.53
C GLU A 249 -0.33 17.35 -3.61
N GLY A 250 -0.89 17.50 -2.41
CA GLY A 250 -1.15 16.40 -1.50
C GLY A 250 -2.34 15.56 -1.96
N VAL A 251 -2.39 14.29 -1.55
CA VAL A 251 -3.55 13.41 -1.80
C VAL A 251 -4.06 12.73 -0.54
N VAL A 252 -5.37 12.46 -0.50
CA VAL A 252 -6.03 11.68 0.56
C VAL A 252 -6.77 10.47 -0.01
N ASN A 253 -6.75 9.35 0.71
CA ASN A 253 -7.46 8.14 0.33
C ASN A 253 -8.97 8.19 0.68
N ASP A 254 -9.72 7.19 0.23
CA ASP A 254 -11.16 7.04 0.46
C ASP A 254 -11.56 6.54 1.85
N ARG A 255 -10.59 6.33 2.76
CA ARG A 255 -10.82 5.69 4.05
C ARG A 255 -11.09 6.65 5.20
N PHE A 256 -11.12 7.96 4.98
CA PHE A 256 -11.66 8.90 5.97
C PHE A 256 -13.18 8.72 6.14
N ASP A 257 -13.89 8.41 5.05
CA ASP A 257 -15.31 8.04 5.06
C ASP A 257 -15.66 7.19 3.84
N PHE A 258 -15.38 5.89 3.92
CA PHE A 258 -15.58 4.96 2.81
C PHE A 258 -17.04 4.92 2.32
N ILE A 259 -17.99 4.94 3.24
CA ILE A 259 -19.43 4.89 2.92
C ILE A 259 -19.84 6.18 2.21
N GLY A 260 -19.44 7.34 2.74
CA GLY A 260 -19.75 8.62 2.12
C GLY A 260 -19.12 8.79 0.74
N VAL A 261 -17.89 8.28 0.53
CA VAL A 261 -17.25 8.28 -0.80
C VAL A 261 -18.04 7.41 -1.78
N MET A 262 -18.46 6.22 -1.38
CA MET A 262 -19.30 5.35 -2.23
C MET A 262 -20.66 5.96 -2.56
N GLN A 263 -21.24 6.72 -1.63
CA GLN A 263 -22.52 7.42 -1.81
C GLN A 263 -22.39 8.76 -2.56
N GLY A 264 -21.16 9.22 -2.82
CA GLY A 264 -20.91 10.50 -3.48
C GLY A 264 -21.18 11.71 -2.60
N THR A 265 -21.06 11.56 -1.28
CA THR A 265 -21.30 12.60 -0.27
C THR A 265 -20.04 13.04 0.48
N SER A 266 -18.91 12.35 0.29
CA SER A 266 -17.63 12.65 0.95
C SER A 266 -16.46 12.65 -0.04
N HIS A 267 -15.46 13.49 0.23
CA HIS A 267 -14.30 13.69 -0.66
C HIS A 267 -13.22 12.62 -0.44
N ALA A 268 -12.50 12.31 -1.51
CA ALA A 268 -11.19 11.64 -1.51
C ALA A 268 -10.56 11.80 -2.90
N ASP A 269 -9.27 11.58 -3.05
CA ASP A 269 -8.63 11.67 -4.37
C ASP A 269 -8.67 10.35 -5.12
N TYR A 270 -8.55 9.22 -4.41
CA TYR A 270 -8.48 7.89 -5.02
C TYR A 270 -9.14 6.82 -4.15
N GLY A 271 -9.60 5.74 -4.79
CA GLY A 271 -10.12 4.55 -4.09
C GLY A 271 -9.00 3.57 -3.68
N THR A 272 -9.22 2.75 -2.65
CA THR A 272 -8.18 1.83 -2.13
C THR A 272 -8.60 0.35 -2.06
N PRO A 273 -8.75 -0.34 -3.21
CA PRO A 273 -9.00 -1.78 -3.20
C PRO A 273 -7.85 -2.53 -2.50
N GLU A 274 -8.20 -3.31 -1.49
CA GLU A 274 -7.26 -4.07 -0.67
C GLU A 274 -7.37 -5.57 -1.00
N TYR A 275 -6.23 -6.21 -1.28
CA TYR A 275 -6.14 -7.61 -1.77
C TYR A 275 -7.00 -7.94 -3.02
N SER A 276 -7.61 -6.92 -3.64
CA SER A 276 -8.31 -6.95 -4.92
C SER A 276 -7.63 -6.00 -5.91
N THR A 277 -7.76 -6.29 -7.20
CA THR A 277 -7.28 -5.40 -8.27
C THR A 277 -8.41 -4.64 -8.96
N GLU A 278 -9.65 -4.89 -8.56
CA GLU A 278 -10.82 -4.22 -9.13
C GLU A 278 -11.01 -2.84 -8.49
N SER A 279 -11.14 -1.80 -9.32
CA SER A 279 -11.46 -0.45 -8.84
C SER A 279 -12.83 -0.45 -8.16
N VAL A 280 -12.92 0.21 -7.01
CA VAL A 280 -14.17 0.37 -6.26
C VAL A 280 -14.64 1.82 -6.37
N GLY A 281 -15.93 2.01 -6.69
CA GLY A 281 -16.59 3.31 -6.63
C GLY A 281 -16.53 4.17 -7.91
N PRO A 282 -17.09 5.39 -7.87
CA PRO A 282 -17.29 6.25 -9.04
C PRO A 282 -16.02 6.96 -9.54
N LYS A 283 -14.88 6.81 -8.85
CA LYS A 283 -13.62 7.50 -9.17
C LYS A 283 -12.79 6.70 -10.17
N LYS A 284 -12.09 7.43 -11.06
CA LYS A 284 -11.21 6.84 -12.08
C LYS A 284 -9.83 6.46 -11.55
N MET A 285 -9.36 7.10 -10.48
CA MET A 285 -8.07 6.80 -9.85
C MET A 285 -8.27 5.86 -8.67
N PHE A 286 -7.44 4.83 -8.60
CA PHE A 286 -7.39 3.90 -7.47
C PHE A 286 -5.96 3.45 -7.19
N GLU A 287 -5.73 2.99 -5.97
CA GLU A 287 -4.46 2.45 -5.50
C GLU A 287 -4.73 1.09 -4.87
N VAL A 288 -4.25 0.03 -5.51
CA VAL A 288 -4.30 -1.31 -4.94
C VAL A 288 -3.29 -1.40 -3.81
N THR A 289 -3.73 -1.82 -2.63
CA THR A 289 -2.85 -2.05 -1.48
C THR A 289 -2.87 -3.52 -1.06
N ARG A 290 -1.70 -4.06 -0.72
CA ARG A 290 -1.53 -5.41 -0.16
C ARG A 290 -0.13 -5.64 0.39
N GLY A 291 0.00 -6.61 1.28
CA GLY A 291 1.28 -7.24 1.61
C GLY A 291 1.92 -7.98 0.43
N ILE A 292 3.25 -8.11 0.47
CA ILE A 292 3.99 -9.13 -0.31
C ILE A 292 3.46 -10.53 0.02
N GLY A 293 3.13 -10.77 1.29
CA GLY A 293 2.46 -11.96 1.77
C GLY A 293 0.97 -11.78 1.99
N THR A 294 0.48 -12.47 3.00
CA THR A 294 -0.90 -12.52 3.49
C THR A 294 -1.15 -11.53 4.62
N SER A 295 -0.08 -11.06 5.28
CA SER A 295 -0.08 -10.02 6.32
C SER A 295 0.47 -8.69 5.80
N PHE A 296 0.12 -7.59 6.48
CA PHE A 296 0.87 -6.33 6.36
C PHE A 296 2.07 -6.30 7.33
N GLY A 297 1.83 -6.58 8.61
CA GLY A 297 2.87 -6.67 9.64
C GLY A 297 3.73 -7.91 9.49
N TYR A 298 4.95 -7.88 10.05
CA TYR A 298 5.85 -9.03 10.06
C TYR A 298 5.28 -10.20 10.87
N THR A 299 5.26 -11.39 10.27
CA THR A 299 5.04 -12.68 10.94
C THR A 299 6.16 -13.66 10.56
N GLN A 300 6.65 -14.42 11.53
CA GLN A 300 7.66 -15.47 11.31
C GLN A 300 7.07 -16.72 10.63
N GLU A 301 5.74 -16.83 10.58
CA GLU A 301 5.04 -17.94 9.95
C GLU A 301 5.07 -17.84 8.41
N GLU A 302 5.34 -16.64 7.87
CA GLU A 302 5.52 -16.44 6.44
C GLU A 302 6.97 -16.68 6.01
N GLY A 303 7.12 -17.22 4.79
CA GLY A 303 8.42 -17.39 4.15
C GLY A 303 8.28 -17.37 2.63
N GLU A 304 9.32 -17.83 1.93
CA GLU A 304 9.39 -17.79 0.45
C GLU A 304 8.15 -18.40 -0.23
N HIS A 305 7.58 -19.46 0.34
CA HIS A 305 6.39 -20.14 -0.20
C HIS A 305 5.06 -19.44 0.10
N SER A 306 5.01 -18.55 1.10
CA SER A 306 3.82 -17.77 1.46
C SER A 306 3.78 -16.43 0.74
N TYR A 307 4.93 -15.93 0.28
CA TYR A 307 5.05 -14.67 -0.44
C TYR A 307 4.78 -14.82 -1.93
N MET A 308 4.06 -13.84 -2.51
CA MET A 308 3.75 -13.82 -3.94
C MET A 308 5.02 -13.99 -4.79
N PRO A 309 5.06 -14.95 -5.73
CA PRO A 309 6.19 -15.09 -6.65
C PRO A 309 6.47 -13.81 -7.42
N ILE A 310 7.75 -13.49 -7.68
CA ILE A 310 8.17 -12.28 -8.41
C ILE A 310 7.43 -12.13 -9.76
N ALA A 311 7.25 -13.24 -10.49
CA ALA A 311 6.56 -13.23 -11.76
C ALA A 311 5.08 -12.83 -11.64
N GLU A 312 4.41 -13.31 -10.59
CA GLU A 312 3.02 -12.95 -10.30
C GLU A 312 2.90 -11.51 -9.84
N LEU A 313 3.86 -11.03 -9.02
CA LEU A 313 3.90 -9.65 -8.55
C LEU A 313 4.04 -8.66 -9.70
N ILE A 314 4.99 -8.89 -10.62
CA ILE A 314 5.17 -8.03 -11.81
C ILE A 314 3.94 -8.10 -12.72
N THR A 315 3.37 -9.29 -12.92
CA THR A 315 2.16 -9.45 -13.75
C THR A 315 0.96 -8.71 -13.15
N MET A 316 0.75 -8.82 -11.84
CA MET A 316 -0.29 -8.09 -11.11
C MET A 316 -0.08 -6.59 -11.24
N PHE A 317 1.15 -6.11 -11.04
CA PHE A 317 1.49 -4.70 -11.19
C PHE A 317 1.17 -4.16 -12.60
N VAL A 318 1.55 -4.90 -13.64
CA VAL A 318 1.26 -4.56 -15.04
C VAL A 318 -0.25 -4.49 -15.31
N ASN A 319 -1.03 -5.42 -14.76
CA ASN A 319 -2.49 -5.38 -14.88
C ASN A 319 -3.06 -4.11 -14.23
N ILE A 320 -2.66 -3.82 -12.99
CA ILE A 320 -3.10 -2.64 -12.22
C ILE A 320 -2.84 -1.35 -13.01
N VAL A 321 -1.63 -1.18 -13.53
CA VAL A 321 -1.24 0.04 -14.28
C VAL A 321 -2.03 0.16 -15.58
N ALA A 322 -2.22 -0.96 -16.30
CA ALA A 322 -3.02 -0.97 -17.53
C ALA A 322 -4.51 -0.69 -17.29
N ASP A 323 -5.03 -0.98 -16.09
CA ASP A 323 -6.38 -0.61 -15.65
C ASP A 323 -6.45 0.80 -15.03
N GLY A 324 -5.31 1.49 -14.92
CA GLY A 324 -5.23 2.90 -14.55
C GLY A 324 -4.91 3.18 -13.09
N GLY A 325 -4.64 2.14 -12.29
CA GLY A 325 -4.34 2.27 -10.88
C GLY A 325 -2.85 2.40 -10.55
N ASN A 326 -2.60 2.69 -9.28
CA ASN A 326 -1.30 2.52 -8.63
C ASN A 326 -1.26 1.23 -7.82
N LEU A 327 -0.07 0.72 -7.55
CA LEU A 327 0.18 -0.32 -6.55
C LEU A 327 0.95 0.28 -5.38
N LEU A 328 0.37 0.18 -4.17
CA LEU A 328 1.04 0.43 -2.91
C LEU A 328 1.39 -0.91 -2.27
N LEU A 329 2.63 -1.38 -2.49
CA LEU A 329 3.07 -2.69 -2.04
C LEU A 329 3.68 -2.60 -0.63
N ASN A 330 3.13 -3.38 0.29
CA ASN A 330 3.58 -3.39 1.67
C ASN A 330 4.70 -4.41 1.95
N TYR A 331 5.69 -3.98 2.74
CA TYR A 331 6.55 -4.88 3.50
C TYR A 331 6.27 -4.80 5.01
N GLY A 332 6.45 -5.92 5.69
CA GLY A 332 6.41 -6.03 7.15
C GLY A 332 7.82 -6.14 7.71
N ALA A 333 8.27 -5.12 8.44
CA ALA A 333 9.61 -5.10 9.05
C ALA A 333 9.62 -5.79 10.43
N MET A 334 10.75 -6.41 10.75
CA MET A 334 11.04 -7.02 12.06
C MET A 334 11.16 -5.92 13.14
N PRO A 335 11.15 -6.24 14.45
CA PRO A 335 11.16 -5.24 15.52
C PRO A 335 12.29 -4.20 15.44
N GLY A 336 13.49 -4.59 14.98
CA GLY A 336 14.63 -3.68 14.77
C GLY A 336 14.58 -2.88 13.47
N GLY A 337 13.50 -3.02 12.70
CA GLY A 337 13.28 -2.39 11.40
C GLY A 337 13.95 -3.12 10.24
N GLU A 338 14.56 -4.28 10.44
CA GLU A 338 15.06 -5.09 9.34
C GLU A 338 13.92 -5.63 8.47
N ILE A 339 14.05 -5.49 7.15
CA ILE A 339 13.11 -6.07 6.19
C ILE A 339 13.55 -7.52 5.93
N PRO A 340 12.68 -8.53 6.04
CA PRO A 340 13.04 -9.92 5.74
C PRO A 340 13.60 -10.07 4.32
N TRP A 341 14.66 -10.88 4.16
CA TRP A 341 15.37 -11.03 2.88
C TRP A 341 14.45 -11.39 1.71
N ALA A 342 13.50 -12.31 1.92
CA ALA A 342 12.56 -12.71 0.88
C ALA A 342 11.63 -11.57 0.42
N GLN A 343 11.32 -10.60 1.29
CA GLN A 343 10.59 -9.39 0.92
C GLN A 343 11.49 -8.42 0.15
N GLN A 344 12.75 -8.23 0.59
CA GLN A 344 13.73 -7.39 -0.12
C GLN A 344 13.94 -7.87 -1.56
N MET A 345 14.09 -9.19 -1.77
CA MET A 345 14.27 -9.77 -3.11
C MET A 345 13.17 -9.40 -4.09
N ARG A 346 11.92 -9.28 -3.63
CA ARG A 346 10.77 -8.90 -4.46
C ARG A 346 10.79 -7.40 -4.78
N LEU A 347 11.11 -6.55 -3.80
CA LEU A 347 11.27 -5.11 -4.02
C LEU A 347 12.42 -4.81 -5.00
N LEU A 348 13.57 -5.47 -4.85
CA LEU A 348 14.71 -5.31 -5.75
C LEU A 348 14.41 -5.85 -7.16
N ALA A 349 13.68 -6.98 -7.26
CA ALA A 349 13.27 -7.52 -8.55
C ALA A 349 12.29 -6.59 -9.30
N MET A 350 11.36 -5.94 -8.58
CA MET A 350 10.52 -4.89 -9.14
C MET A 350 11.37 -3.77 -9.76
N GLY A 351 12.34 -3.25 -9.00
CA GLY A 351 13.23 -2.19 -9.48
C GLY A 351 14.08 -2.59 -10.67
N GLN A 352 14.64 -3.81 -10.65
CA GLN A 352 15.37 -4.35 -11.80
C GLN A 352 14.49 -4.41 -13.05
N TRP A 353 13.26 -4.91 -12.94
CA TRP A 353 12.32 -4.95 -14.06
C TRP A 353 11.92 -3.56 -14.56
N LEU A 354 11.67 -2.62 -13.63
CA LEU A 354 11.30 -1.23 -13.89
C LEU A 354 12.44 -0.43 -14.54
N SER A 355 13.70 -0.79 -14.31
CA SER A 355 14.85 -0.13 -14.96
C SER A 355 14.88 -0.32 -16.49
N ILE A 356 14.22 -1.38 -16.98
CA ILE A 356 14.10 -1.69 -18.42
C ILE A 356 12.73 -1.27 -18.94
N ASN A 357 11.66 -1.54 -18.18
CA ASN A 357 10.28 -1.42 -18.65
C ASN A 357 9.56 -0.15 -18.15
N GLY A 358 10.25 0.72 -17.41
CA GLY A 358 9.66 1.89 -16.74
C GLY A 358 8.91 2.85 -17.66
N ASP A 359 9.34 3.01 -18.92
CA ASP A 359 8.68 3.89 -19.90
C ASP A 359 7.24 3.45 -20.24
N ALA A 360 6.94 2.15 -20.07
CA ALA A 360 5.60 1.61 -20.27
C ALA A 360 4.68 1.81 -19.05
N ILE A 361 5.26 2.22 -17.93
CA ILE A 361 4.63 2.29 -16.62
C ILE A 361 4.49 3.76 -16.19
N TYR A 362 5.60 4.44 -15.93
CA TYR A 362 5.59 5.78 -15.35
C TYR A 362 5.01 6.79 -16.34
N GLY A 363 4.12 7.64 -15.85
CA GLY A 363 3.40 8.62 -16.68
C GLY A 363 2.42 8.01 -17.68
N SER A 364 2.26 6.69 -17.73
CA SER A 364 1.35 6.05 -18.68
C SER A 364 -0.12 6.23 -18.29
N ARG A 365 -1.01 6.04 -19.25
CA ARG A 365 -2.46 5.99 -19.06
C ARG A 365 -3.04 4.72 -19.70
N PRO A 366 -4.22 4.24 -19.26
CA PRO A 366 -4.90 3.13 -19.90
C PRO A 366 -5.10 3.37 -21.39
N HIS A 367 -4.87 2.33 -22.18
CA HIS A 367 -5.24 2.32 -23.59
C HIS A 367 -6.72 1.95 -23.75
N GLU A 368 -7.41 2.47 -24.78
CA GLU A 368 -8.84 2.18 -25.04
C GLU A 368 -9.10 0.67 -25.18
N VAL A 369 -8.15 -0.05 -25.77
CA VAL A 369 -8.06 -1.51 -25.74
C VAL A 369 -6.97 -1.88 -24.77
N SER A 370 -7.31 -2.25 -23.53
CA SER A 370 -6.31 -2.50 -22.47
C SER A 370 -5.74 -3.93 -22.46
N LYS A 371 -6.38 -4.87 -23.18
CA LYS A 371 -6.02 -6.29 -23.19
C LYS A 371 -6.07 -6.89 -24.60
N LEU A 372 -5.01 -7.57 -24.97
CA LEU A 372 -4.89 -8.45 -26.14
C LEU A 372 -4.41 -9.84 -25.70
N SER A 373 -4.24 -10.75 -26.66
CA SER A 373 -3.66 -12.06 -26.44
C SER A 373 -2.68 -12.41 -27.54
N THR A 374 -1.68 -13.22 -27.20
CA THR A 374 -0.83 -13.87 -28.21
C THR A 374 -1.51 -15.11 -28.78
N SER A 375 -1.05 -15.62 -29.92
CA SER A 375 -1.52 -16.90 -30.48
C SER A 375 -1.23 -18.11 -29.57
N GLU A 376 -0.30 -17.96 -28.62
CA GLU A 376 0.03 -18.98 -27.60
C GLU A 376 -0.79 -18.81 -26.32
N GLY A 377 -1.69 -17.83 -26.27
CA GLY A 377 -2.60 -17.60 -25.13
C GLY A 377 -2.01 -16.77 -24.00
N GLN A 378 -0.83 -16.16 -24.17
CA GLN A 378 -0.32 -15.20 -23.18
C GLN A 378 -1.18 -13.93 -23.21
N VAL A 379 -1.42 -13.37 -22.03
CA VAL A 379 -2.08 -12.06 -21.89
C VAL A 379 -1.12 -10.96 -22.31
N VAL A 380 -1.62 -9.98 -23.07
CA VAL A 380 -0.88 -8.76 -23.40
C VAL A 380 -1.65 -7.57 -22.87
N ARG A 381 -1.00 -6.72 -22.07
CA ARG A 381 -1.59 -5.51 -21.49
C ARG A 381 -1.08 -4.27 -22.22
N LEU A 382 -1.98 -3.34 -22.53
CA LEU A 382 -1.63 -2.12 -23.26
C LEU A 382 -1.72 -0.88 -22.37
N THR A 383 -0.69 -0.04 -22.48
CA THR A 383 -0.69 1.33 -21.94
C THR A 383 -0.32 2.32 -23.05
N LYS A 384 -0.78 3.56 -22.90
CA LYS A 384 -0.28 4.70 -23.67
C LYS A 384 0.75 5.43 -22.82
N GLY A 385 2.01 5.46 -23.28
CA GLY A 385 3.09 6.10 -22.54
C GLY A 385 3.05 7.62 -22.63
N ALA A 386 3.84 8.27 -21.76
CA ALA A 386 3.94 9.73 -21.73
C ALA A 386 4.52 10.32 -23.04
N ASP A 387 5.28 9.53 -23.79
CA ASP A 387 5.81 9.88 -25.11
C ASP A 387 4.79 9.71 -26.25
N GLY A 388 3.55 9.29 -25.92
CA GLY A 388 2.47 9.07 -26.87
C GLY A 388 2.51 7.71 -27.59
N ALA A 389 3.57 6.90 -27.38
CA ALA A 389 3.65 5.56 -27.94
C ALA A 389 2.71 4.58 -27.22
N ILE A 390 2.37 3.49 -27.89
CA ILE A 390 1.64 2.38 -27.26
C ILE A 390 2.64 1.34 -26.79
N TYR A 391 2.49 0.88 -25.56
CA TYR A 391 3.33 -0.17 -24.99
C TYR A 391 2.50 -1.43 -24.84
N ALA A 392 2.97 -2.54 -25.43
CA ALA A 392 2.40 -3.86 -25.29
C ALA A 392 3.27 -4.72 -24.39
N MET A 393 2.80 -4.93 -23.15
CA MET A 393 3.46 -5.73 -22.12
C MET A 393 2.95 -7.16 -22.20
N VAL A 394 3.81 -8.09 -22.61
CA VAL A 394 3.45 -9.51 -22.80
C VAL A 394 3.73 -10.27 -21.52
N CYS A 395 2.68 -10.78 -20.88
CA CYS A 395 2.76 -11.50 -19.60
C CYS A 395 3.01 -13.00 -19.83
N GLY A 396 4.23 -13.43 -19.54
CA GLY A 396 4.71 -14.79 -19.81
C GLY A 396 5.75 -14.83 -20.94
N ARG A 397 6.10 -16.04 -21.37
CA ARG A 397 7.20 -16.29 -22.31
C ARG A 397 6.69 -16.92 -23.58
N SER A 398 7.14 -16.42 -24.74
CA SER A 398 6.83 -17.05 -26.02
C SER A 398 7.69 -18.30 -26.25
N SER A 399 7.08 -19.35 -26.79
CA SER A 399 7.80 -20.59 -27.14
C SER A 399 8.69 -20.43 -28.38
N THR A 400 8.38 -19.44 -29.24
CA THR A 400 9.10 -19.18 -30.49
C THR A 400 9.62 -17.75 -30.58
N ALA A 401 10.49 -17.48 -31.56
CA ALA A 401 10.91 -16.11 -31.87
C ALA A 401 9.84 -15.31 -32.65
N ASN A 402 8.83 -15.98 -33.23
CA ASN A 402 7.76 -15.34 -33.98
C ASN A 402 6.55 -15.13 -33.06
N LEU A 403 6.46 -13.94 -32.49
CA LEU A 403 5.38 -13.57 -31.59
C LEU A 403 4.21 -13.01 -32.40
N VAL A 404 3.07 -13.70 -32.36
CA VAL A 404 1.84 -13.24 -33.01
C VAL A 404 0.91 -12.66 -31.95
N ILE A 405 0.54 -11.38 -32.08
CA ILE A 405 -0.39 -10.69 -31.18
C ILE A 405 -1.59 -10.20 -31.99
N ASP A 406 -2.76 -10.78 -31.71
CA ASP A 406 -3.98 -10.38 -32.38
C ASP A 406 -4.38 -8.96 -31.98
N GLY A 407 -4.58 -8.08 -32.96
CA GLY A 407 -4.95 -6.69 -32.73
C GLY A 407 -3.80 -5.78 -32.32
N LEU A 408 -2.54 -6.19 -32.51
CA LEU A 408 -1.37 -5.36 -32.20
C LEU A 408 -1.44 -4.01 -32.97
N PRO A 409 -1.40 -2.85 -32.29
CA PRO A 409 -1.44 -1.54 -32.94
C PRO A 409 -0.39 -1.40 -34.04
N ALA A 410 -0.71 -0.67 -35.12
CA ALA A 410 0.20 -0.43 -36.24
C ALA A 410 1.36 0.51 -35.84
N GLY A 411 2.53 0.34 -36.46
CA GLY A 411 3.72 1.17 -36.20
C GLY A 411 5.02 0.39 -36.16
N ALA A 412 6.13 1.12 -36.04
CA ALA A 412 7.45 0.54 -35.79
C ALA A 412 7.47 -0.10 -34.39
N VAL A 413 8.13 -1.25 -34.26
CA VAL A 413 8.17 -2.02 -33.00
C VAL A 413 9.59 -2.08 -32.48
N HIS A 414 9.76 -1.73 -31.21
CA HIS A 414 10.99 -1.89 -30.45
C HIS A 414 10.74 -2.76 -29.22
N LEU A 415 11.68 -3.64 -28.88
CA LEU A 415 11.67 -4.32 -27.57
C LEU A 415 12.44 -3.44 -26.58
N LEU A 416 11.85 -3.11 -25.44
CA LEU A 416 12.56 -2.36 -24.41
C LEU A 416 13.77 -3.15 -23.91
N GLY A 417 14.90 -2.45 -23.72
CA GLY A 417 16.21 -3.07 -23.46
C GLY A 417 16.97 -3.54 -24.70
N TYR A 418 16.37 -3.47 -25.90
CA TYR A 418 17.02 -3.81 -27.17
C TYR A 418 17.13 -2.60 -28.10
N LYS A 419 18.33 -2.37 -28.66
CA LYS A 419 18.65 -1.13 -29.38
C LYS A 419 18.01 -0.99 -30.76
N ASN A 420 17.76 -2.11 -31.45
CA ASN A 420 17.35 -2.07 -32.85
C ASN A 420 15.84 -2.24 -33.00
N GLN A 421 15.29 -1.69 -34.07
CA GLN A 421 13.93 -1.96 -34.50
C GLN A 421 13.73 -3.45 -34.80
N LEU A 422 12.59 -3.99 -34.39
CA LEU A 422 12.20 -5.37 -34.68
C LEU A 422 11.61 -5.50 -36.07
N LYS A 423 11.79 -6.68 -36.68
CA LYS A 423 11.09 -7.04 -37.90
C LYS A 423 9.63 -7.34 -37.57
N ARG A 424 8.71 -6.74 -38.31
CA ARG A 424 7.26 -6.93 -38.20
C ARG A 424 6.67 -7.32 -39.54
N ASP A 425 5.77 -8.29 -39.53
CA ASP A 425 4.92 -8.68 -40.66
C ASP A 425 3.47 -8.83 -40.19
N GLY A 426 2.63 -7.84 -40.48
CA GLY A 426 1.26 -7.75 -39.96
C GLY A 426 1.24 -7.75 -38.41
N ASN A 427 0.65 -8.80 -37.83
CA ASN A 427 0.56 -9.02 -36.38
C ASN A 427 1.73 -9.83 -35.80
N THR A 428 2.67 -10.25 -36.66
CA THR A 428 3.84 -11.04 -36.25
C THR A 428 5.02 -10.11 -36.00
N VAL A 429 5.65 -10.24 -34.83
CA VAL A 429 6.89 -9.57 -34.45
C VAL A 429 7.98 -10.63 -34.26
N VAL A 430 9.13 -10.43 -34.90
CA VAL A 430 10.27 -11.34 -34.75
C VAL A 430 11.16 -10.84 -33.62
N LEU A 431 11.20 -11.60 -32.52
CA LEU A 431 12.04 -11.32 -31.36
C LEU A 431 13.52 -11.64 -31.67
N PRO A 432 14.47 -10.75 -31.33
CA PRO A 432 15.89 -10.93 -31.66
C PRO A 432 16.53 -12.03 -30.81
N VAL A 433 16.03 -12.18 -29.58
CA VAL A 433 16.30 -13.24 -28.62
C VAL A 433 15.01 -13.50 -27.86
N ARG A 434 14.83 -14.71 -27.33
CA ARG A 434 13.69 -14.97 -26.44
C ARG A 434 13.96 -14.30 -25.08
N PRO A 435 13.02 -13.50 -24.55
CA PRO A 435 13.13 -12.85 -23.25
C PRO A 435 12.84 -13.85 -22.13
N ASP A 436 13.68 -14.88 -22.01
CA ASP A 436 13.48 -16.02 -21.11
C ASP A 436 13.80 -15.69 -19.64
N ASP A 437 14.43 -14.53 -19.37
CA ASP A 437 14.88 -14.09 -18.04
C ASP A 437 13.91 -13.12 -17.35
N THR A 438 12.86 -12.68 -18.03
CA THR A 438 11.87 -11.75 -17.49
C THR A 438 10.46 -12.35 -17.49
N PRO A 439 9.62 -12.10 -16.45
CA PRO A 439 8.24 -12.58 -16.44
C PRO A 439 7.32 -11.78 -17.38
N VAL A 440 7.68 -10.52 -17.66
CA VAL A 440 6.97 -9.65 -18.59
C VAL A 440 8.00 -8.91 -19.44
N TYR A 441 7.80 -8.87 -20.75
CA TYR A 441 8.63 -8.07 -21.66
C TYR A 441 7.75 -7.11 -22.45
N THR A 442 8.33 -5.99 -22.85
CA THR A 442 7.55 -4.87 -23.38
C THR A 442 7.96 -4.48 -24.79
N LEU A 443 6.97 -4.44 -25.67
CA LEU A 443 7.10 -3.87 -27.01
C LEU A 443 6.62 -2.43 -26.99
N ARG A 444 7.44 -1.49 -27.45
CA ARG A 444 7.04 -0.11 -27.74
C ARG A 444 6.63 0.00 -29.22
N ILE A 445 5.44 0.51 -29.48
CA ILE A 445 4.85 0.73 -30.80
C ILE A 445 4.64 2.23 -31.03
N GLY A 446 5.30 2.80 -32.02
CA GLY A 446 5.19 4.22 -32.35
C GLY A 446 6.22 4.70 -33.34
#